data_AF-A0A972YLX5-F1
#
_entry.id   AF-A0A972YLX5-F1
#
_cell.length_a   1.000
_cell.length_b   1.000
_cell.length_c   1.000
_cell.angle_alpha   90.00
_cell.angle_beta   90.00
_cell.angle_gamma   90.00
#
_symmetry.space_group_name_H-M   'P 1'
#
loop_
_entity.id
_entity.type
_entity.pdbx_description
1 polymer ?
#
loop_
_entity_poly.entity_id
_entity_poly.type
_entity_poly.pdbx_seq_one_letter_code
_entity_poly.pdbx_strand_id
1 'polypeptide(L)'
;VFGHFLTPFLFLLWYKTKVVAWRTVALASWILVFHVIDLYWNIVPGKLDDGHHGYTVRPFSVEIYDIFAIIGVGGVCIWAFCNSMKKAEPIPVRDPNIVKSLNYTE
;
A
#
# COMPACT_ATOMS: atom_id res chain seq x y z
N VAL A 1 5.05 -7.64 -12.33
CA VAL A 1 5.47 -6.77 -13.46
C VAL A 1 4.32 -5.99 -14.10
N PHE A 2 3.41 -6.61 -14.86
CA PHE A 2 2.37 -5.87 -15.59
C PHE A 2 1.41 -5.10 -14.68
N GLY A 3 0.82 -5.75 -13.67
CA GLY A 3 -0.12 -5.07 -12.76
C GLY A 3 0.54 -4.15 -11.73
N HIS A 4 1.73 -4.49 -11.24
CA HIS A 4 2.42 -3.72 -10.20
C HIS A 4 3.19 -2.50 -10.76
N PHE A 5 3.73 -2.59 -11.98
CA PHE A 5 4.61 -1.56 -12.53
C PHE A 5 4.02 -0.93 -13.81
N LEU A 6 3.79 -1.73 -14.85
CA LEU A 6 3.41 -1.20 -16.17
C LEU A 6 2.08 -0.45 -16.13
N THR A 7 1.06 -1.05 -15.51
CA THR A 7 -0.28 -0.47 -15.40
C THR A 7 -0.22 0.88 -14.66
N PRO A 8 0.27 0.98 -13.41
CA PRO A 8 0.44 2.26 -12.74
C PRO A 8 1.23 3.27 -13.55
N PHE A 9 2.36 2.86 -14.12
CA PHE A 9 3.24 3.74 -14.90
C PHE A 9 2.52 4.41 -16.06
N LEU A 10 1.81 3.62 -16.88
CA LEU A 10 1.07 4.14 -18.03
C LEU A 10 -0.07 5.05 -17.58
N PHE A 11 -0.85 4.66 -16.57
CA PHE A 11 -1.96 5.49 -16.07
C PHE A 11 -1.49 6.80 -15.43
N LEU A 12 -0.35 6.78 -14.74
CA LEU A 12 0.31 7.97 -14.17
C LEU A 12 0.97 8.87 -15.23
N LEU A 13 1.08 8.47 -16.49
CA LEU A 13 1.59 9.35 -17.53
C LEU A 13 0.58 10.46 -17.87
N TRP A 14 -0.72 10.18 -17.75
CA TRP A 14 -1.77 11.17 -17.99
C TRP A 14 -1.92 12.16 -16.84
N TYR A 15 -1.85 13.46 -17.18
CA TYR A 15 -2.04 14.56 -16.24
C TYR A 15 -3.35 14.48 -15.44
N LYS A 16 -4.47 14.15 -16.10
CA LYS A 16 -5.78 14.04 -15.43
C LYS A 16 -5.83 12.95 -14.36
N THR A 17 -4.99 11.91 -14.46
CA THR A 17 -4.90 10.86 -13.44
C THR A 17 -4.21 11.35 -12.17
N LYS A 18 -3.35 12.39 -12.27
CA LYS A 18 -2.62 12.96 -11.13
C LYS A 18 -3.44 13.99 -10.36
N VAL A 19 -4.28 14.75 -11.07
CA VAL A 19 -5.02 15.89 -10.51
C VAL A 19 -6.43 15.52 -10.05
N VAL A 20 -7.08 14.56 -10.72
CA VAL A 20 -8.43 14.15 -10.33
C VAL A 20 -8.34 13.16 -9.16
N ALA A 21 -8.65 13.65 -7.96
CA ALA A 21 -8.51 12.90 -6.70
C ALA A 21 -9.06 11.46 -6.75
N TRP A 22 -10.28 11.26 -7.28
CA TRP A 22 -10.86 9.91 -7.39
C TRP A 22 -10.01 8.96 -8.27
N ARG A 23 -9.42 9.46 -9.36
CA ARG A 23 -8.54 8.66 -10.22
C ARG A 23 -7.24 8.31 -9.51
N THR A 24 -6.68 9.27 -8.77
CA THR A 24 -5.49 9.05 -7.94
C THR A 24 -5.74 8.01 -6.86
N VAL A 25 -6.88 8.09 -6.16
CA VAL A 25 -7.25 7.10 -5.12
C VAL A 25 -7.43 5.72 -5.74
N ALA A 26 -8.17 5.60 -6.85
CA ALA A 26 -8.36 4.30 -7.53
C ALA A 26 -7.01 3.66 -7.92
N LEU A 27 -6.06 4.46 -8.43
CA LEU A 27 -4.75 3.96 -8.79
C LEU A 27 -3.86 3.63 -7.59
N ALA A 28 -3.93 4.43 -6.52
CA ALA A 28 -3.24 4.14 -5.27
C ALA A 28 -3.75 2.82 -4.65
N SER A 29 -5.07 2.59 -4.66
CA SER A 29 -5.67 1.32 -4.23
C SER A 29 -5.20 0.15 -5.10
N TRP A 30 -5.11 0.34 -6.42
CA TRP A 30 -4.57 -0.68 -7.34
C TRP A 30 -3.11 -1.02 -6.99
N ILE A 31 -2.26 -0.02 -6.80
CA ILE A 31 -0.85 -0.21 -6.41
C ILE A 31 -0.78 -0.99 -5.08
N LEU A 32 -1.60 -0.61 -4.08
CA LEU A 32 -1.64 -1.28 -2.79
C LEU A 32 -1.98 -2.76 -2.92
N VAL A 33 -3.00 -3.11 -3.73
CA VAL A 33 -3.40 -4.51 -3.96
C VAL A 33 -2.28 -5.30 -4.62
N PHE A 34 -1.66 -4.77 -5.68
CA PHE A 34 -0.57 -5.47 -6.35
C PHE A 34 0.69 -5.57 -5.50
N HIS A 35 0.92 -4.62 -4.60
CA HIS A 35 2.00 -4.69 -3.62
C HIS A 35 1.78 -5.84 -2.62
N VAL A 36 0.55 -6.04 -2.16
CA VAL A 36 0.20 -7.19 -1.31
C VAL A 36 0.42 -8.51 -2.06
N ILE A 37 0.03 -8.59 -3.33
CA ILE A 37 0.27 -9.77 -4.17
C ILE A 37 1.77 -10.05 -4.33
N ASP A 38 2.57 -9.01 -4.59
CA ASP A 38 4.02 -9.14 -4.75
C ASP A 38 4.71 -9.58 -3.44
N LEU A 39 4.29 -8.99 -2.32
CA LEU A 39 4.72 -9.43 -1.00
C LEU A 39 4.38 -10.91 -0.76
N TYR A 40 3.16 -11.31 -1.08
CA TYR A 40 2.71 -12.70 -0.92
C TYR A 40 3.51 -13.66 -1.80
N TRP A 41 3.76 -13.28 -3.05
CA TRP A 41 4.58 -14.04 -3.99
C TRP A 41 6.01 -14.25 -3.49
N ASN A 42 6.57 -13.26 -2.77
CA ASN A 42 7.92 -13.34 -2.21
C ASN A 42 7.98 -14.12 -0.87
N ILE A 43 6.92 -14.09 -0.05
CA ILE A 43 6.91 -14.72 1.28
C ILE A 43 6.54 -16.20 1.22
N VAL A 44 5.54 -16.57 0.43
CA VAL A 44 4.96 -17.93 0.42
C VAL A 44 5.96 -19.05 0.06
N PRO A 45 6.84 -18.91 -0.95
CA PRO A 45 7.85 -19.93 -1.25
C PRO A 45 8.97 -19.90 -0.20
N GLY A 46 8.63 -20.23 1.04
CA GLY A 46 9.54 -20.38 2.16
C GLY A 46 10.13 -21.80 2.21
N LYS A 47 11.35 -21.89 2.74
CA LYS A 47 11.96 -23.18 3.07
C LYS A 47 11.33 -23.73 4.33
N LEU A 48 10.83 -24.95 4.26
CA LEU A 48 10.42 -25.76 5.39
C LEU A 48 11.57 -26.70 5.76
N ASP A 49 11.90 -26.76 7.04
CA ASP A 49 12.88 -27.73 7.55
C ASP A 49 12.19 -29.09 7.65
N ASP A 50 12.75 -30.09 6.94
CA ASP A 50 12.17 -31.42 6.83
C ASP A 50 12.76 -32.39 7.87
N GLY A 51 13.53 -31.90 8.84
CA GLY A 51 14.12 -32.70 9.93
C GLY A 51 15.22 -33.67 9.49
N HIS A 52 15.43 -33.84 8.20
CA HIS A 52 16.40 -34.75 7.58
C HIS A 52 17.36 -33.99 6.65
N HIS A 53 18.24 -33.16 7.19
CA HIS A 53 19.36 -32.50 6.48
C HIS A 53 19.03 -31.84 5.11
N GLY A 54 17.75 -31.58 4.83
CA GLY A 54 17.21 -31.13 3.55
C GLY A 54 16.15 -30.08 3.76
N TYR A 55 15.74 -29.42 2.68
CA TYR A 55 14.68 -28.43 2.69
C TYR A 55 13.59 -28.83 1.72
N THR A 56 12.34 -28.71 2.15
CA THR A 56 11.19 -28.76 1.25
C THR A 56 10.69 -27.34 1.01
N VAL A 57 10.16 -27.07 -0.18
CA VAL A 57 9.60 -25.76 -0.50
C VAL A 57 8.11 -25.81 -0.21
N ARG A 58 7.60 -24.84 0.56
CA ARG A 58 6.16 -24.71 0.79
C ARG A 58 5.43 -24.56 -0.55
N PRO A 59 4.41 -25.38 -0.85
CA PRO A 59 3.60 -25.20 -2.05
C PRO A 59 2.81 -23.89 -1.95
N PHE A 60 2.53 -23.26 -3.09
CA PHE A 60 1.75 -22.03 -3.10
C PHE A 60 0.30 -22.32 -2.70
N SER A 61 -0.11 -21.85 -1.52
CA SER A 61 -1.46 -22.07 -0.97
C SER A 61 -1.91 -20.84 -0.21
N VAL A 62 -3.13 -20.37 -0.50
CA VAL A 62 -3.75 -19.25 0.22
C VAL A 62 -4.60 -19.79 1.35
N GLU A 63 -4.21 -19.48 2.58
CA GLU A 63 -4.96 -19.84 3.78
C GLU A 63 -5.82 -18.66 4.24
N ILE A 64 -6.91 -18.95 4.95
CA ILE A 64 -7.79 -17.90 5.47
C ILE A 64 -7.06 -17.01 6.51
N TYR A 65 -6.08 -17.58 7.21
CA TYR A 65 -5.23 -16.85 8.16
C TYR A 65 -4.39 -15.77 7.48
N ASP A 66 -3.98 -15.96 6.22
CA ASP A 66 -3.23 -14.95 5.46
C ASP A 66 -4.09 -13.69 5.25
N ILE A 67 -5.38 -13.88 4.94
CA ILE A 67 -6.34 -12.79 4.77
C ILE A 67 -6.54 -12.05 6.09
N PHE A 68 -6.73 -12.78 7.19
CA PHE A 68 -6.86 -12.18 8.52
C PHE A 68 -5.58 -11.46 8.97
N ALA A 69 -4.40 -11.96 8.61
CA ALA A 69 -3.13 -11.30 8.91
C ALA A 69 -3.02 -9.94 8.20
N ILE A 70 -3.34 -9.89 6.90
CA ILE A 70 -3.34 -8.64 6.13
C ILE A 70 -4.36 -7.64 6.68
N ILE A 71 -5.58 -8.10 6.98
CA ILE A 71 -6.63 -7.25 7.56
C ILE A 71 -6.24 -6.79 8.97
N GLY A 72 -5.67 -7.67 9.79
CA GLY A 72 -5.25 -7.37 11.15
C GLY A 72 -4.16 -6.30 11.18
N VAL A 73 -3.07 -6.53 10.46
CA VAL A 73 -1.95 -5.57 10.38
C VAL A 73 -2.41 -4.26 9.72
N GLY A 74 -3.10 -4.33 8.59
CA GLY A 74 -3.62 -3.15 7.90
C GLY A 74 -4.59 -2.34 8.77
N GLY A 75 -5.48 -3.02 9.49
CA GLY A 75 -6.43 -2.40 10.41
C GLY A 75 -5.73 -1.70 11.58
N VAL A 76 -4.71 -2.31 12.18
CA VAL A 76 -3.89 -1.68 13.23
C VAL A 76 -3.18 -0.44 12.70
N CYS A 77 -2.61 -0.49 11.48
CA CYS A 77 -1.97 0.67 10.85
C CYS A 77 -2.96 1.81 10.62
N ILE A 78 -4.14 1.52 10.05
CA ILE A 78 -5.20 2.51 9.82
C ILE A 78 -5.68 3.10 11.15
N TRP A 79 -5.91 2.26 12.16
CA TRP A 79 -6.32 2.72 13.48
C TRP A 79 -5.27 3.63 14.12
N ALA A 80 -4.00 3.25 14.11
CA ALA A 80 -2.91 4.05 14.67
C ALA A 80 -2.79 5.40 13.97
N PHE A 81 -2.91 5.42 12.64
CA PHE A 81 -2.90 6.64 11.82
C PHE A 81 -4.09 7.55 12.17
N CYS A 82 -5.32 7.02 12.15
CA CYS A 82 -6.53 7.76 12.49
C CYS A 82 -6.53 8.28 13.93
N ASN A 83 -5.97 7.52 14.87
CA ASN A 83 -5.82 7.96 16.25
C ASN A 83 -4.77 9.08 16.40
N SER A 84 -3.70 9.05 15.59
CA SER A 84 -2.69 10.11 15.54
C SER A 84 -3.28 11.42 15.00
N MET A 85 -4.13 11.35 13.97
CA MET A 85 -4.78 12.54 13.38
C MET A 85 -5.67 13.32 14.36
N LYS A 86 -6.18 12.69 15.43
CA LYS A 86 -6.99 13.37 16.46
C LYS A 86 -6.17 14.30 17.37
N LYS A 87 -4.84 14.13 17.40
CA LYS A 87 -3.96 14.84 18.34
C LYS A 87 -3.40 16.14 17.78
N ALA A 88 -3.54 16.38 16.48
CA ALA A 88 -2.95 17.51 15.78
C ALA A 88 -3.94 18.12 14.79
N GLU A 89 -3.73 19.39 14.46
CA GLU A 89 -4.51 20.07 13.44
C GLU A 89 -4.22 19.47 12.05
N PRO A 90 -5.24 19.27 11.17
CA PRO A 90 -5.03 18.70 9.83
C PRO A 90 -4.17 19.55 8.90
N ILE A 91 -4.03 20.84 9.21
CA ILE A 91 -3.20 21.79 8.46
C ILE A 91 -2.16 22.41 9.42
N PRO A 92 -0.94 22.70 8.94
CA PRO A 92 0.11 23.25 9.80
C PRO A 92 -0.07 24.76 10.03
N VAL A 93 -0.92 25.16 10.98
CA VAL A 93 -1.31 26.58 11.22
C VAL A 93 -0.12 27.52 11.51
N ARG A 94 0.99 26.99 12.03
CA ARG A 94 2.19 27.78 12.38
C ARG A 94 3.28 27.79 11.30
N ASP A 95 3.02 27.23 10.12
CA ASP A 95 3.98 27.26 9.01
C ASP A 95 3.94 28.61 8.28
N PRO A 96 5.06 29.36 8.19
CA PRO A 96 5.12 30.63 7.48
C PRO A 96 4.74 30.54 5.99
N ASN A 97 4.87 29.36 5.37
CA ASN A 97 4.56 29.16 3.95
C ASN A 97 3.10 28.75 3.70
N ILE A 98 2.25 28.62 4.73
CA ILE A 98 0.89 28.09 4.59
C ILE A 98 0.04 28.90 3.59
N VAL A 99 0.18 30.23 3.58
CA VAL A 99 -0.57 31.12 2.68
C VAL A 99 -0.19 30.87 1.22
N LYS A 100 1.07 30.56 0.94
CA LYS A 100 1.54 30.24 -0.42
C LYS A 100 0.94 28.92 -0.92
N SER A 101 0.88 27.91 -0.06
CA SER A 101 0.32 26.59 -0.38
C SER A 101 -1.21 26.63 -0.57
N LEU A 102 -1.93 27.41 0.24
CA LEU A 102 -3.38 27.59 0.13
C LEU A 102 -3.80 28.32 -1.15
N ASN A 103 -3.01 29.29 -1.59
CA ASN A 103 -3.27 30.05 -2.82
C ASN A 103 -2.59 29.44 -4.05
N TYR A 104 -2.01 28.24 -3.93
CA TYR A 104 -1.40 27.57 -5.06
C TYR A 104 -2.47 27.21 -6.09
N THR A 105 -2.26 27.67 -7.31
CA THR A 105 -3.05 27.30 -8.49
C THR A 105 -2.09 26.75 -9.52
N GLU A 106 -2.39 25.58 -10.08
CA GLU A 106 -1.62 24.96 -11.18
C GLU A 106 -1.76 25.70 -12.51
#